data_AF-A0A0D2LQ88-F1
#
_entry.id   AF-A0A0D2LQ88-F1
#
_cell.length_a   1.000
_cell.length_b   1.000
_cell.length_c   1.000
_cell.angle_alpha   90.00
_cell.angle_beta   90.00
_cell.angle_gamma   90.00
#
_symmetry.space_group_name_H-M   'P 1'
#
loop_
_entity.id
_entity.type
_entity.pdbx_description
1 polymer ?
#
loop_
_entity_poly.entity_id
_entity_poly.type
_entity_poly.pdbx_seq_one_letter_code
_entity_poly.pdbx_strand_id
1 'polypeptide(L)'
;MHYPPAFDEWCHELLCIRPEAYRSFQLAFGGRTERSFRQMRSSKPAFIQGIGAHTLDRAKEYLQDYGYPREGPLATGVDDTKLLESLQPYYDGDHKKWFLVGATGQPMLVANIDLLQSEINQARNLKATKLRLWTMSIPLPNVPPLILAASPISSKNTAVELAKMEEDLLRLLILSEENFNIISFGSDGTNVERDARRELIRSKFAHRVEYQIPHPVVGSPPILIELMKIGERTMASIQDSKHLRKTMRNNLFTGAKALVLGRHFICFQQIWDLASFEDSPIYVRDVKKLDRQDDRVAARLFAAPTLEYLIEHNSTNLGLIAYLFVFGEMVDAYQNRKISHLERIKMLLRAKFFKDIWKSFLKDAGYKTGRYFISSEADDIMDIVINGYLGLIYIHRDKLGKRFPLLVWIHGTEPNEHSFGFLRIMVPDFTMLDVLQLIPKLRVRLIAACKQKNIKADFQRSAAGYSHTYLDAEDADLHFLALFPTDEEISSTAKDAYEEAVMLWELLGYYPTSSSDDGPTSAMVEGGVQVSDEDCSDDEESDIDEGEPSDRQQLQDALDAAAAVQAHQLPSNQVDDTLDECGYAVASLNLVELQHM
;
A
#
# COMPACT_ATOMS: atom_id res chain seq x y z
N MET A 1 -31.90 25.07 -21.95
CA MET A 1 -32.50 24.70 -20.65
C MET A 1 -31.36 24.71 -19.64
N HIS A 2 -31.48 25.48 -18.56
CA HIS A 2 -30.53 25.40 -17.44
C HIS A 2 -31.06 24.35 -16.47
N TYR A 3 -30.32 23.26 -16.29
CA TYR A 3 -30.63 22.25 -15.30
C TYR A 3 -30.08 22.67 -13.93
N PRO A 4 -30.73 22.27 -12.82
CA PRO A 4 -30.16 22.46 -11.48
C PRO A 4 -28.76 21.85 -11.39
N PRO A 5 -27.77 22.50 -10.75
CA PRO A 5 -26.39 22.02 -10.70
C PRO A 5 -26.27 20.57 -10.21
N ALA A 6 -26.94 20.21 -9.12
CA ALA A 6 -26.91 18.85 -8.58
C ALA A 6 -27.45 17.79 -9.57
N PHE A 7 -28.49 18.14 -10.35
CA PHE A 7 -29.03 17.25 -11.37
C PHE A 7 -28.09 17.12 -12.57
N ASP A 8 -27.48 18.22 -13.00
CA ASP A 8 -26.51 18.23 -14.11
C ASP A 8 -25.22 17.47 -13.74
N GLU A 9 -24.77 17.59 -12.49
CA GLU A 9 -23.67 16.79 -11.92
C GLU A 9 -24.00 15.30 -11.90
N TRP A 10 -25.15 14.91 -11.36
CA TRP A 10 -25.57 13.51 -11.33
C TRP A 10 -25.74 12.93 -12.75
N CYS A 11 -26.27 13.71 -13.68
CA CYS A 11 -26.33 13.34 -15.10
C CYS A 11 -24.93 13.12 -15.68
N HIS A 12 -23.96 13.97 -15.33
CA HIS A 12 -22.58 13.82 -15.78
C HIS A 12 -21.93 12.57 -15.18
N GLU A 13 -22.18 12.29 -13.90
CA GLU A 13 -21.73 11.07 -13.21
C GLU A 13 -22.29 9.84 -13.91
N LEU A 14 -23.61 9.76 -14.13
CA LEU A 14 -24.26 8.65 -14.82
C LEU A 14 -23.69 8.44 -16.24
N LEU A 15 -23.47 9.52 -16.99
CA LEU A 15 -22.83 9.46 -18.31
C LEU A 15 -21.41 8.90 -18.22
N CYS A 16 -20.63 9.24 -17.20
CA CYS A 16 -19.27 8.73 -17.03
C CYS A 16 -19.25 7.28 -16.53
N ILE A 17 -20.24 6.86 -15.74
CA ILE A 17 -20.39 5.49 -15.23
C ILE A 17 -20.82 4.55 -16.37
N ARG A 18 -21.92 4.88 -17.07
CA ARG A 18 -22.51 4.08 -18.15
C ARG A 18 -23.18 5.00 -19.18
N PRO A 19 -22.49 5.33 -20.30
CA PRO A 19 -23.06 6.18 -21.35
C PRO A 19 -24.37 5.64 -21.97
N GLU A 20 -24.51 4.32 -22.06
CA GLU A 20 -25.74 3.68 -22.57
C GLU A 20 -26.93 3.91 -21.65
N ALA A 21 -26.74 3.73 -20.34
CA ALA A 21 -27.77 4.01 -19.34
C ALA A 21 -28.15 5.49 -19.36
N TYR A 22 -27.17 6.39 -19.50
CA TYR A 22 -27.44 7.83 -19.61
C TYR A 22 -28.26 8.19 -20.85
N ARG A 23 -27.97 7.59 -22.01
CA ARG A 23 -28.76 7.82 -23.24
C ARG A 23 -30.21 7.42 -23.05
N SER A 24 -30.47 6.26 -22.45
CA SER A 24 -31.82 5.80 -22.12
C SER A 24 -32.51 6.72 -21.11
N PHE A 25 -31.80 7.12 -20.04
CA PHE A 25 -32.31 8.06 -19.05
C PHE A 25 -32.69 9.41 -19.69
N GLN A 26 -31.80 9.98 -20.51
CA GLN A 26 -32.01 11.26 -21.17
C GLN A 26 -33.26 11.27 -22.05
N LEU A 27 -33.55 10.16 -22.74
CA LEU A 27 -34.76 10.05 -23.56
C LEU A 27 -36.05 10.11 -22.74
N ALA A 28 -36.04 9.55 -21.53
CA ALA A 28 -37.21 9.48 -20.66
C ALA A 28 -37.39 10.71 -19.76
N PHE A 29 -36.29 11.22 -19.21
CA PHE A 29 -36.30 12.22 -18.12
C PHE A 29 -35.68 13.56 -18.52
N GLY A 30 -35.12 13.68 -19.72
CA GLY A 30 -34.35 14.84 -20.14
C GLY A 30 -32.95 14.88 -19.50
N GLY A 31 -32.27 16.01 -19.66
CA GLY A 31 -30.88 16.19 -19.23
C GLY A 31 -30.00 16.77 -20.33
N ARG A 32 -28.78 17.16 -19.96
CA ARG A 32 -27.82 17.75 -20.90
C ARG A 32 -27.30 16.72 -21.90
N THR A 33 -27.13 17.11 -23.16
CA THR A 33 -26.64 16.18 -24.20
C THR A 33 -25.20 15.75 -23.93
N GLU A 34 -24.84 14.52 -24.36
CA GLU A 34 -23.45 14.07 -24.29
C GLU A 34 -22.48 15.05 -24.95
N ARG A 35 -22.87 15.63 -26.09
CA ARG A 35 -22.08 16.64 -26.80
C ARG A 35 -21.81 17.84 -25.93
N SER A 36 -22.80 18.31 -25.18
CA SER A 36 -22.62 19.44 -24.27
C SER A 36 -21.73 19.09 -23.08
N PHE A 37 -21.84 17.89 -22.51
CA PHE A 37 -20.87 17.41 -21.50
C PHE A 37 -19.44 17.31 -22.06
N ARG A 38 -19.28 16.82 -23.30
CA ARG A 38 -17.98 16.79 -23.99
C ARG A 38 -17.42 18.20 -24.18
N GLN A 39 -18.25 19.17 -24.56
CA GLN A 39 -17.84 20.58 -24.70
C GLN A 39 -17.41 21.20 -23.36
N MET A 40 -18.15 20.93 -22.28
CA MET A 40 -17.74 21.40 -20.95
C MET A 40 -16.39 20.81 -20.55
N ARG A 41 -16.17 19.51 -20.80
CA ARG A 41 -14.87 18.88 -20.56
C ARG A 41 -13.77 19.46 -21.42
N SER A 42 -14.01 19.71 -22.72
CA SER A 42 -13.02 20.31 -23.61
C SER A 42 -12.74 21.78 -23.30
N SER A 43 -13.63 22.46 -22.59
CA SER A 43 -13.41 23.85 -22.14
C SER A 43 -12.54 23.94 -20.88
N LYS A 44 -12.36 22.83 -20.15
CA LYS A 44 -11.40 22.76 -19.05
C LYS A 44 -10.00 22.52 -19.60
N PRO A 45 -8.93 23.04 -18.94
CA PRO A 45 -7.56 22.75 -19.32
C PRO A 45 -7.32 21.24 -19.44
N ALA A 46 -6.59 20.83 -20.47
CA ALA A 46 -6.19 19.44 -20.65
C ALA A 46 -5.25 19.01 -19.51
N PHE A 47 -5.24 17.72 -19.19
CA PHE A 47 -4.26 17.20 -18.25
C PHE A 47 -2.89 17.13 -18.93
N ILE A 48 -1.90 17.79 -18.33
CA ILE A 48 -0.53 17.86 -18.86
C ILE A 48 0.31 16.74 -18.23
N GLN A 49 1.05 16.01 -19.06
CA GLN A 49 1.96 14.94 -18.64
C GLN A 49 3.06 15.45 -17.71
N GLY A 50 3.46 14.63 -16.75
CA GLY A 50 4.62 14.85 -15.89
C GLY A 50 4.40 15.86 -14.77
N ILE A 51 5.53 16.28 -14.18
CA ILE A 51 5.62 17.18 -13.04
C ILE A 51 6.04 18.57 -13.54
N GLY A 52 5.30 19.62 -13.19
CA GLY A 52 5.58 20.99 -13.60
C GLY A 52 4.66 22.00 -12.93
N ALA A 53 4.64 23.26 -13.39
CA ALA A 53 3.82 24.32 -12.78
C ALA A 53 2.33 23.96 -12.68
N HIS A 54 1.79 23.24 -13.67
CA HIS A 54 0.42 22.72 -13.69
C HIS A 54 0.12 21.75 -12.54
N THR A 55 1.12 21.09 -11.98
CA THR A 55 0.99 20.25 -10.78
C THR A 55 0.72 21.10 -9.55
N LEU A 56 1.44 22.22 -9.42
CA LEU A 56 1.25 23.18 -8.33
C LEU A 56 -0.14 23.79 -8.39
N ASP A 57 -0.57 24.24 -9.58
CA ASP A 57 -1.87 24.88 -9.77
C ASP A 57 -3.03 23.95 -9.43
N ARG A 58 -2.93 22.67 -9.83
CA ARG A 58 -3.94 21.65 -9.46
C ARG A 58 -3.99 21.41 -7.96
N ALA A 59 -2.85 21.38 -7.28
CA ALA A 59 -2.82 21.26 -5.83
C ALA A 59 -3.47 22.48 -5.13
N LYS A 60 -3.22 23.70 -5.63
CA LYS A 60 -3.85 24.93 -5.12
C LYS A 60 -5.36 24.91 -5.33
N GLU A 61 -5.81 24.63 -6.55
CA GLU A 61 -7.25 24.56 -6.89
C GLU A 61 -7.94 23.51 -6.02
N TYR A 62 -7.33 22.35 -5.82
CA TYR A 62 -7.88 21.30 -4.97
C TYR A 62 -8.09 21.76 -3.52
N LEU A 63 -7.12 22.43 -2.89
CA LEU A 63 -7.34 22.94 -1.53
C LEU A 63 -8.41 24.05 -1.48
N GLN A 64 -8.47 24.90 -2.51
CA GLN A 64 -9.45 25.97 -2.61
C GLN A 64 -10.87 25.43 -2.77
N ASP A 65 -11.05 24.42 -3.64
CA ASP A 65 -12.33 23.75 -3.90
C ASP A 65 -12.94 23.17 -2.62
N TYR A 66 -12.11 22.64 -1.72
CA TYR A 66 -12.55 22.09 -0.43
C TYR A 66 -12.44 23.06 0.75
N GLY A 67 -11.99 24.30 0.53
CA GLY A 67 -11.76 25.27 1.60
C GLY A 67 -10.79 24.77 2.69
N TYR A 68 -9.85 23.90 2.32
CA TYR A 68 -8.95 23.23 3.25
C TYR A 68 -7.78 24.15 3.65
N PRO A 69 -7.44 24.25 4.95
CA PRO A 69 -6.37 25.14 5.39
C PRO A 69 -5.02 24.72 4.82
N ARG A 70 -4.19 25.70 4.46
CA ARG A 70 -2.83 25.47 3.94
C ARG A 70 -1.93 24.69 4.91
N GLU A 71 -2.12 24.91 6.21
CA GLU A 71 -1.40 24.20 7.28
C GLU A 71 -1.97 22.81 7.57
N GLY A 72 -3.09 22.44 6.92
CA GLY A 72 -3.68 21.12 7.07
C GLY A 72 -2.78 20.04 6.49
N PRO A 73 -2.73 18.85 7.10
CA PRO A 73 -1.91 17.76 6.61
C PRO A 73 -2.38 17.31 5.22
N LEU A 74 -1.40 16.95 4.38
CA LEU A 74 -1.62 16.36 3.07
C LEU A 74 -0.82 15.06 2.94
N ALA A 75 -1.45 14.06 2.34
CA ALA A 75 -0.81 12.79 2.01
C ALA A 75 -0.56 12.73 0.50
N THR A 76 0.59 12.22 0.10
CA THR A 76 0.89 11.92 -1.30
C THR A 76 1.19 10.44 -1.47
N GLY A 77 0.71 9.84 -2.56
CA GLY A 77 0.96 8.43 -2.89
C GLY A 77 1.52 8.29 -4.29
N VAL A 78 2.39 7.30 -4.50
CA VAL A 78 2.90 6.92 -5.82
C VAL A 78 2.72 5.43 -6.04
N ASP A 79 2.33 5.07 -7.25
CA ASP A 79 2.28 3.67 -7.67
C ASP A 79 2.36 3.60 -9.19
N ASP A 80 2.66 2.40 -9.68
CA ASP A 80 2.85 2.09 -11.09
C ASP A 80 1.80 1.10 -11.60
N THR A 81 1.39 1.26 -12.85
CA THR A 81 0.50 0.31 -13.52
C THR A 81 0.99 0.01 -14.94
N LYS A 82 0.70 -1.19 -15.46
CA LYS A 82 1.04 -1.56 -16.84
C LYS A 82 0.35 -0.62 -17.83
N LEU A 83 1.07 -0.26 -18.88
CA LEU A 83 0.62 0.61 -19.96
C LEU A 83 0.70 -0.13 -21.30
N LEU A 84 -0.26 0.08 -22.20
CA LEU A 84 -0.14 -0.41 -23.56
C LEU A 84 0.92 0.41 -24.32
N GLU A 85 2.00 -0.27 -24.73
CA GLU A 85 3.16 0.32 -25.38
C GLU A 85 2.85 0.93 -26.76
N SER A 86 2.55 2.23 -26.78
CA SER A 86 2.15 2.94 -27.98
C SER A 86 2.79 4.33 -28.06
N LEU A 87 3.14 4.76 -29.27
CA LEU A 87 3.57 6.13 -29.55
C LEU A 87 2.47 6.81 -30.36
N GLN A 88 1.88 7.86 -29.82
CA GLN A 88 0.73 8.51 -30.43
C GLN A 88 0.92 10.03 -30.53
N PRO A 89 0.63 10.63 -31.70
CA PRO A 89 0.64 12.07 -31.84
C PRO A 89 -0.58 12.66 -31.13
N TYR A 90 -0.36 13.76 -30.42
CA TYR A 90 -1.34 14.55 -29.71
C TYR A 90 -1.17 16.02 -30.10
N TYR A 91 -2.27 16.70 -30.38
CA TYR A 91 -2.25 18.13 -30.66
C TYR A 91 -2.49 18.92 -29.37
N ASP A 92 -1.50 19.71 -28.99
CA ASP A 92 -1.61 20.66 -27.91
C ASP A 92 -2.17 21.99 -28.45
N GLY A 93 -3.38 22.33 -27.98
CA GLY A 93 -4.09 23.54 -28.39
C GLY A 93 -3.47 24.83 -27.86
N ASP A 94 -2.78 24.78 -26.72
CA ASP A 94 -2.19 25.96 -26.07
C ASP A 94 -0.90 26.36 -26.80
N HIS A 95 -0.04 25.38 -27.08
CA HIS A 95 1.19 25.60 -27.85
C HIS A 95 0.96 25.62 -29.37
N LYS A 96 -0.22 25.20 -29.83
CA LYS A 96 -0.60 25.00 -31.24
C LYS A 96 0.37 24.09 -31.99
N LYS A 97 0.85 23.04 -31.32
CA LYS A 97 1.90 22.12 -31.81
C LYS A 97 1.48 20.66 -31.61
N TRP A 98 2.06 19.78 -32.41
CA TRP A 98 1.92 18.33 -32.23
C TRP A 98 3.04 17.78 -31.37
N PHE A 99 2.70 16.87 -30.47
CA PHE A 99 3.63 16.17 -29.61
C PHE A 99 3.42 14.67 -29.73
N LEU A 100 4.48 13.89 -29.61
CA LEU A 100 4.46 12.44 -29.55
C LEU A 100 4.51 12.02 -28.08
N VAL A 101 3.48 11.32 -27.62
CA VAL A 101 3.36 10.80 -26.24
C VAL A 101 3.47 9.29 -26.21
N GLY A 102 3.76 8.74 -25.01
CA GLY A 102 3.90 7.30 -24.78
C GLY A 102 5.33 6.77 -24.82
N ALA A 103 6.32 7.63 -25.06
CA ALA A 103 7.71 7.36 -24.73
C ALA A 103 8.02 7.75 -23.29
N THR A 104 9.07 7.18 -22.71
CA THR A 104 9.60 7.59 -21.42
C THR A 104 10.10 9.04 -21.46
N GLY A 105 9.90 9.76 -20.35
CA GLY A 105 10.31 11.17 -20.24
C GLY A 105 9.24 12.16 -20.71
N GLN A 106 9.68 13.28 -21.30
CA GLN A 106 8.79 14.37 -21.71
C GLN A 106 8.20 14.12 -23.11
N PRO A 107 7.00 14.64 -23.41
CA PRO A 107 6.44 14.59 -24.76
C PRO A 107 7.40 15.16 -25.81
N MET A 108 7.62 14.45 -26.91
CA MET A 108 8.54 14.89 -27.96
C MET A 108 7.81 15.79 -28.96
N LEU A 109 8.37 16.95 -29.30
CA LEU A 109 7.76 17.83 -30.29
C LEU A 109 7.83 17.20 -31.68
N VAL A 110 6.69 17.11 -32.37
CA VAL A 110 6.60 16.71 -33.78
C VAL A 110 6.68 17.97 -34.63
N ALA A 111 7.84 18.21 -35.23
CA ALA A 111 8.09 19.44 -35.98
C ALA A 111 7.39 19.48 -37.35
N ASN A 112 7.26 18.33 -38.01
CA ASN A 112 6.58 18.18 -39.30
C ASN A 112 5.89 16.82 -39.37
N ILE A 113 4.66 16.78 -39.90
CA ILE A 113 3.90 15.53 -40.12
C ILE A 113 4.63 14.57 -41.07
N ASP A 114 5.41 15.08 -42.03
CA ASP A 114 6.20 14.25 -42.94
C ASP A 114 7.34 13.53 -42.20
N LEU A 115 7.81 14.09 -41.08
CA LEU A 115 8.87 13.53 -40.24
C LEU A 115 8.34 12.58 -39.17
N LEU A 116 7.04 12.59 -38.89
CA LEU A 116 6.39 11.82 -37.83
C LEU A 116 6.77 10.34 -37.88
N GLN A 117 6.75 9.72 -39.05
CA GLN A 117 7.08 8.30 -39.19
C GLN A 117 8.54 8.00 -38.80
N SER A 118 9.46 8.92 -39.13
CA SER A 118 10.87 8.80 -38.76
C SER A 118 11.09 9.02 -37.26
N GLU A 119 10.38 9.98 -36.65
CA GLU A 119 10.42 10.26 -35.22
C GLU A 119 9.86 9.08 -34.40
N ILE A 120 8.75 8.49 -34.84
CA ILE A 120 8.19 7.26 -34.25
C ILE A 120 9.19 6.11 -34.33
N ASN A 121 9.87 5.95 -35.48
CA ASN A 121 10.86 4.88 -35.65
C ASN A 121 12.07 5.08 -34.73
N GLN A 122 12.54 6.31 -34.55
CA GLN A 122 13.64 6.65 -33.63
C GLN A 122 13.26 6.42 -32.16
N ALA A 123 12.04 6.80 -31.77
CA ALA A 123 11.55 6.66 -30.41
C ALA A 123 11.00 5.26 -30.08
N ARG A 124 11.02 4.32 -31.03
CA ARG A 124 10.43 2.98 -30.88
C ARG A 124 10.96 2.23 -29.65
N ASN A 125 12.25 2.40 -29.33
CA ASN A 125 12.90 1.75 -28.19
C ASN A 125 12.69 2.50 -26.87
N LEU A 126 12.06 3.67 -26.91
CA LEU A 126 11.76 4.50 -25.74
C LEU A 126 10.31 4.33 -25.27
N LYS A 127 9.54 3.42 -25.88
CA LYS A 127 8.15 3.17 -25.47
C LYS A 127 8.07 2.85 -23.98
N ALA A 128 7.18 3.55 -23.31
CA ALA A 128 6.91 3.30 -21.91
C ALA A 128 6.02 2.06 -21.77
N THR A 129 6.36 1.23 -20.78
CA THR A 129 5.67 -0.03 -20.47
C THR A 129 4.81 0.10 -19.21
N LYS A 130 5.01 1.18 -18.45
CA LYS A 130 4.26 1.49 -17.24
C LYS A 130 3.87 2.96 -17.18
N LEU A 131 2.81 3.24 -16.45
CA LEU A 131 2.39 4.56 -16.01
C LEU A 131 2.73 4.70 -14.52
N ARG A 132 3.54 5.71 -14.18
CA ARG A 132 3.72 6.17 -12.80
C ARG A 132 2.72 7.28 -12.51
N LEU A 133 1.90 7.08 -11.50
CA LEU A 133 0.85 8.02 -11.10
C LEU A 133 1.17 8.56 -9.71
N TRP A 134 1.07 9.87 -9.54
CA TRP A 134 1.13 10.50 -8.23
C TRP A 134 -0.24 11.04 -7.86
N THR A 135 -0.66 10.74 -6.64
CA THR A 135 -1.91 11.24 -6.06
C THR A 135 -1.61 12.15 -4.87
N MET A 136 -2.53 13.07 -4.59
CA MET A 136 -2.53 13.86 -3.38
C MET A 136 -3.91 13.79 -2.74
N SER A 137 -3.95 13.57 -1.43
CA SER A 137 -5.18 13.43 -0.66
C SER A 137 -5.21 14.43 0.48
N ILE A 138 -6.36 15.07 0.66
CA ILE A 138 -6.75 15.59 1.98
C ILE A 138 -7.14 14.36 2.80
N PRO A 139 -6.44 14.03 3.90
CA PRO A 139 -6.64 12.79 4.64
C PRO A 139 -7.87 12.87 5.55
N LEU A 140 -9.04 13.12 4.95
CA LEU A 140 -10.34 13.21 5.61
C LEU A 140 -11.37 12.35 4.86
N PRO A 141 -12.41 11.86 5.57
CA PRO A 141 -13.48 11.10 4.94
C PRO A 141 -14.15 11.82 3.78
N ASN A 142 -14.59 11.06 2.78
CA ASN A 142 -15.40 11.55 1.66
C ASN A 142 -14.75 12.65 0.81
N VAL A 143 -13.44 12.88 0.95
CA VAL A 143 -12.68 13.77 0.06
C VAL A 143 -11.97 12.91 -0.99
N PRO A 144 -12.31 13.05 -2.29
CA PRO A 144 -11.68 12.27 -3.34
C PRO A 144 -10.21 12.66 -3.49
N PRO A 145 -9.33 11.71 -3.82
CA PRO A 145 -7.94 11.99 -4.10
C PRO A 145 -7.80 12.80 -5.40
N LEU A 146 -6.82 13.70 -5.42
CA LEU A 146 -6.42 14.43 -6.61
C LEU A 146 -5.38 13.62 -7.38
N ILE A 147 -5.60 13.44 -8.69
CA ILE A 147 -4.54 13.00 -9.60
C ILE A 147 -3.56 14.16 -9.78
N LEU A 148 -2.39 14.05 -9.17
CA LEU A 148 -1.40 15.12 -9.05
C LEU A 148 -0.38 15.11 -10.18
N ALA A 149 0.07 13.95 -10.67
CA ALA A 149 0.91 13.88 -11.86
C ALA A 149 0.82 12.49 -12.48
N ALA A 150 1.18 12.38 -13.76
CA ALA A 150 1.19 11.13 -14.50
C ALA A 150 2.38 11.10 -15.47
N SER A 151 3.25 10.12 -15.36
CA SER A 151 4.44 9.99 -16.21
C SER A 151 4.54 8.59 -16.83
N PRO A 152 4.83 8.51 -18.14
CA PRO A 152 5.19 7.26 -18.78
C PRO A 152 6.62 6.85 -18.36
N ILE A 153 6.77 5.63 -17.84
CA ILE A 153 8.05 5.09 -17.36
C ILE A 153 8.33 3.70 -17.96
N SER A 154 9.57 3.24 -17.80
CA SER A 154 10.01 1.90 -18.20
C SER A 154 9.83 0.92 -17.04
N SER A 155 9.75 -0.38 -17.35
CA SER A 155 9.81 -1.44 -16.35
C SER A 155 11.20 -1.59 -15.74
N LYS A 156 12.22 -0.98 -16.33
CA LYS A 156 13.63 -1.08 -15.92
C LYS A 156 14.15 0.17 -15.18
N ASN A 157 13.26 1.01 -14.68
CA ASN A 157 13.69 2.23 -13.98
C ASN A 157 14.50 1.89 -12.72
N THR A 158 15.57 2.64 -12.51
CA THR A 158 16.45 2.49 -11.34
C THR A 158 15.93 3.29 -10.15
N ALA A 159 16.38 2.92 -8.95
CA ALA A 159 16.07 3.66 -7.72
C ALA A 159 16.46 5.16 -7.84
N VAL A 160 17.58 5.46 -8.51
CA VAL A 160 18.06 6.85 -8.72
C VAL A 160 17.11 7.64 -9.63
N GLU A 161 16.62 7.02 -10.70
CA GLU A 161 15.67 7.67 -11.61
C GLU A 161 14.32 7.93 -10.92
N LEU A 162 13.81 6.95 -10.16
CA LEU A 162 12.59 7.13 -9.38
C LEU A 162 12.75 8.20 -8.30
N ALA A 163 13.87 8.19 -7.58
CA ALA A 163 14.20 9.20 -6.58
C ALA A 163 14.26 10.60 -7.20
N LYS A 164 14.78 10.72 -8.44
CA LYS A 164 14.80 12.01 -9.12
C LYS A 164 13.40 12.55 -9.42
N MET A 165 12.47 11.69 -9.85
CA MET A 165 11.08 12.11 -10.07
C MET A 165 10.40 12.51 -8.76
N GLU A 166 10.67 11.80 -7.67
CA GLU A 166 10.13 12.12 -6.34
C GLU A 166 10.72 13.42 -5.78
N GLU A 167 12.02 13.64 -5.98
CA GLU A 167 12.69 14.90 -5.67
C GLU A 167 12.01 16.06 -6.42
N ASP A 168 11.79 15.93 -7.73
CA ASP A 168 11.19 16.98 -8.53
C ASP A 168 9.76 17.31 -8.06
N LEU A 169 8.97 16.29 -7.70
CA LEU A 169 7.63 16.47 -7.14
C LEU A 169 7.69 17.16 -5.77
N LEU A 170 8.48 16.63 -4.84
CA LEU A 170 8.55 17.12 -3.47
C LEU A 170 9.16 18.53 -3.41
N ARG A 171 10.15 18.81 -4.25
CA ARG A 171 10.72 20.16 -4.41
C ARG A 171 9.64 21.14 -4.84
N LEU A 172 8.81 20.77 -5.81
CA LEU A 172 7.73 21.62 -6.29
C LEU A 172 6.65 21.86 -5.23
N LEU A 173 6.26 20.83 -4.47
CA LEU A 173 5.20 20.95 -3.46
C LEU A 173 5.67 21.68 -2.19
N ILE A 174 6.86 21.34 -1.69
CA ILE A 174 7.32 21.77 -0.36
C ILE A 174 8.16 23.04 -0.43
N LEU A 175 9.01 23.18 -1.45
CA LEU A 175 9.96 24.30 -1.54
C LEU A 175 9.45 25.44 -2.44
N SER A 176 8.22 25.36 -2.95
CA SER A 176 7.56 26.48 -3.62
C SER A 176 7.01 27.49 -2.60
N GLU A 177 6.61 28.67 -3.11
CA GLU A 177 5.97 29.71 -2.30
C GLU A 177 4.67 29.23 -1.62
N GLU A 178 3.99 28.23 -2.19
CA GLU A 178 2.80 27.66 -1.57
C GLU A 178 3.12 26.81 -0.34
N ASN A 179 4.31 26.19 -0.31
CA ASN A 179 4.81 25.37 0.80
C ASN A 179 3.76 24.41 1.37
N PHE A 180 3.28 23.50 0.52
CA PHE A 180 2.25 22.53 0.88
C PHE A 180 2.69 21.66 2.06
N ASN A 181 1.80 21.47 3.04
CA ASN A 181 2.10 20.69 4.24
C ASN A 181 1.98 19.18 3.99
N ILE A 182 2.87 18.64 3.15
CA ILE A 182 2.97 17.21 2.86
C ILE A 182 3.58 16.50 4.07
N ILE A 183 2.80 15.63 4.72
CA ILE A 183 3.22 14.93 5.94
C ILE A 183 3.50 13.44 5.74
N SER A 184 3.10 12.89 4.60
CA SER A 184 3.39 11.49 4.28
C SER A 184 3.59 11.25 2.80
N PHE A 185 4.42 10.25 2.50
CA PHE A 185 4.62 9.76 1.15
C PHE A 185 4.47 8.24 1.11
N GLY A 186 3.36 7.78 0.51
CA GLY A 186 2.99 6.38 0.35
C GLY A 186 3.53 5.74 -0.93
N SER A 187 3.92 4.48 -0.84
CA SER A 187 4.27 3.62 -2.00
C SER A 187 3.88 2.15 -1.73
N ASP A 188 3.63 1.37 -2.79
CA ASP A 188 3.44 -0.10 -2.69
C ASP A 188 4.72 -0.76 -2.17
N GLY A 189 5.87 -0.12 -2.49
CA GLY A 189 7.13 -0.27 -1.80
C GLY A 189 7.87 -1.55 -2.14
N THR A 190 7.89 -1.83 -3.44
CA THR A 190 8.88 -2.70 -4.07
C THR A 190 10.30 -2.33 -3.64
N ASN A 191 11.26 -3.25 -3.79
CA ASN A 191 12.68 -2.99 -3.48
C ASN A 191 13.19 -1.69 -4.10
N VAL A 192 12.88 -1.44 -5.37
CA VAL A 192 13.34 -0.26 -6.11
C VAL A 192 12.75 1.04 -5.55
N GLU A 193 11.49 1.04 -5.10
CA GLU A 193 10.85 2.21 -4.50
C GLU A 193 11.39 2.52 -3.10
N ARG A 194 11.65 1.47 -2.30
CA ARG A 194 12.29 1.64 -0.99
C ARG A 194 13.72 2.18 -1.14
N ASP A 195 14.46 1.69 -2.13
CA ASP A 195 15.77 2.23 -2.44
C ASP A 195 15.71 3.67 -2.98
N ALA A 196 14.68 4.04 -3.75
CA ALA A 196 14.46 5.41 -4.18
C ALA A 196 14.27 6.37 -2.98
N ARG A 197 13.51 5.96 -1.96
CA ARG A 197 13.37 6.71 -0.71
C ARG A 197 14.68 6.90 0.02
N ARG A 198 15.49 5.84 0.11
CA ARG A 198 16.85 5.93 0.71
C ARG A 198 17.74 6.86 -0.11
N GLU A 199 17.60 6.86 -1.43
CA GLU A 199 18.38 7.70 -2.32
C GLU A 199 18.08 9.20 -2.11
N LEU A 200 16.84 9.59 -1.77
CA LEU A 200 16.52 10.97 -1.39
C LEU A 200 17.35 11.47 -0.18
N ILE A 201 17.68 10.57 0.74
CA ILE A 201 18.54 10.87 1.90
C ILE A 201 20.02 10.86 1.49
N ARG A 202 20.46 9.88 0.69
CA ARG A 202 21.85 9.77 0.21
C ARG A 202 22.25 10.95 -0.66
N SER A 203 21.35 11.43 -1.52
CA SER A 203 21.53 12.61 -2.36
C SER A 203 21.49 13.93 -1.55
N LYS A 204 21.19 13.85 -0.25
CA LYS A 204 21.04 14.98 0.68
C LYS A 204 19.91 15.94 0.33
N PHE A 205 18.98 15.53 -0.53
CA PHE A 205 17.76 16.30 -0.77
C PHE A 205 16.84 16.28 0.45
N ALA A 206 16.69 15.12 1.08
CA ALA A 206 16.02 14.95 2.36
C ALA A 206 17.04 14.70 3.47
N HIS A 207 16.69 15.07 4.69
CA HIS A 207 17.47 14.80 5.89
C HIS A 207 16.72 13.83 6.79
N ARG A 208 17.45 12.93 7.45
CA ARG A 208 16.86 12.05 8.46
C ARG A 208 16.53 12.86 9.73
N VAL A 209 15.32 12.68 10.25
CA VAL A 209 14.90 13.16 11.57
C VAL A 209 14.56 11.94 12.41
N GLU A 210 15.00 11.95 13.66
CA GLU A 210 14.78 10.85 14.59
C GLU A 210 13.85 11.30 15.72
N TYR A 211 12.77 10.55 15.91
CA TYR A 211 11.94 10.60 17.11
C TYR A 211 12.29 9.40 17.99
N GLN A 212 12.50 9.63 19.28
CA GLN A 212 13.02 8.60 20.19
C GLN A 212 11.96 8.20 21.20
N ILE A 213 11.73 6.90 21.34
CA ILE A 213 10.92 6.34 22.41
C ILE A 213 11.87 5.58 23.37
N PRO A 214 11.82 5.85 24.69
CA PRO A 214 12.62 5.12 25.66
C PRO A 214 12.40 3.60 25.53
N HIS A 215 13.49 2.83 25.53
CA HIS A 215 13.38 1.39 25.51
C HIS A 215 12.90 0.86 26.89
N PRO A 216 11.99 -0.11 26.95
CA PRO A 216 11.49 -0.66 28.21
C PRO A 216 12.58 -1.29 29.10
N VAL A 217 13.56 -1.95 28.48
CA VAL A 217 14.73 -2.50 29.18
C VAL A 217 15.72 -1.39 29.51
N VAL A 218 16.04 -1.28 30.80
CA VAL A 218 17.00 -0.30 31.32
C VAL A 218 18.38 -0.53 30.72
N GLY A 219 19.01 0.53 30.20
CA GLY A 219 20.35 0.47 29.60
C GLY A 219 20.35 0.11 28.11
N SER A 220 19.23 -0.31 27.53
CA SER A 220 19.10 -0.50 26.08
C SER A 220 18.98 0.83 25.34
N PRO A 221 19.45 0.91 24.08
CA PRO A 221 19.30 2.11 23.27
C PRO A 221 17.82 2.42 23.00
N PRO A 222 17.44 3.70 22.88
CA PRO A 222 16.07 4.09 22.59
C PRO A 222 15.61 3.53 21.24
N ILE A 223 14.30 3.33 21.11
CA ILE A 223 13.65 2.99 19.85
C ILE A 223 13.69 4.22 18.96
N LEU A 224 14.40 4.12 17.84
CA LEU A 224 14.55 5.20 16.87
C LEU A 224 13.46 5.10 15.81
N ILE A 225 12.66 6.14 15.70
CA ILE A 225 11.65 6.31 14.65
C ILE A 225 12.19 7.28 13.62
N GLU A 226 12.34 6.80 12.40
CA GLU A 226 13.00 7.53 11.33
C GLU A 226 11.98 8.23 10.43
N LEU A 227 12.15 9.54 10.29
CA LEU A 227 11.37 10.40 9.41
C LEU A 227 12.28 11.10 8.42
N MET A 228 11.68 11.68 7.38
CA MET A 228 12.37 12.53 6.43
C MET A 228 12.00 14.00 6.67
N LYS A 229 12.97 14.91 6.52
CA LYS A 229 12.76 16.35 6.53
C LYS A 229 13.26 16.98 5.23
N ILE A 230 12.41 17.76 4.59
CA ILE A 230 12.70 18.52 3.37
C ILE A 230 12.31 19.97 3.63
N GLY A 231 13.26 20.89 3.53
CA GLY A 231 13.06 22.26 4.01
C GLY A 231 12.63 22.24 5.48
N GLU A 232 11.51 22.88 5.81
CA GLU A 232 10.93 22.82 7.17
C GLU A 232 9.85 21.74 7.36
N ARG A 233 9.56 20.93 6.34
CA ARG A 233 8.51 19.90 6.42
C ARG A 233 9.09 18.57 6.85
N THR A 234 8.54 18.01 7.93
CA THR A 234 8.79 16.64 8.37
C THR A 234 7.71 15.74 7.81
N MET A 235 8.10 14.60 7.24
CA MET A 235 7.19 13.63 6.63
C MET A 235 7.56 12.19 6.99
N ALA A 236 6.54 11.34 7.05
CA ALA A 236 6.69 9.91 7.23
C ALA A 236 6.67 9.17 5.88
N SER A 237 7.59 8.22 5.69
CA SER A 237 7.49 7.24 4.60
C SER A 237 6.43 6.20 4.97
N ILE A 238 5.50 5.93 4.06
CA ILE A 238 4.40 4.99 4.30
C ILE A 238 4.49 3.85 3.28
N GLN A 239 4.38 2.62 3.78
CA GLN A 239 4.17 1.44 2.95
C GLN A 239 2.70 1.02 3.04
N ASP A 240 2.15 0.48 1.96
CA ASP A 240 0.83 -0.13 1.99
C ASP A 240 0.78 -1.34 2.95
N SER A 241 -0.10 -1.24 3.94
CA SER A 241 -0.39 -2.32 4.90
C SER A 241 -1.02 -3.58 4.26
N LYS A 242 -1.74 -3.45 3.14
CA LYS A 242 -2.26 -4.60 2.38
C LYS A 242 -1.12 -5.34 1.69
N HIS A 243 -0.11 -4.60 1.20
CA HIS A 243 1.13 -5.20 0.69
C HIS A 243 1.90 -5.92 1.80
N LEU A 244 2.06 -5.32 2.98
CA LEU A 244 2.62 -6.00 4.15
C LEU A 244 1.92 -7.34 4.43
N ARG A 245 0.58 -7.35 4.45
CA ARG A 245 -0.22 -8.57 4.67
C ARG A 245 0.10 -9.65 3.63
N LYS A 246 0.17 -9.28 2.34
CA LYS A 246 0.56 -10.19 1.25
C LYS A 246 1.96 -10.73 1.45
N THR A 247 2.92 -9.88 1.81
CA THR A 247 4.32 -10.27 2.01
C THR A 247 4.48 -11.22 3.21
N MET A 248 3.77 -10.97 4.31
CA MET A 248 3.75 -11.87 5.47
C MET A 248 3.10 -13.21 5.17
N ARG A 249 2.00 -13.23 4.39
CA ARG A 249 1.44 -14.47 3.87
C ARG A 249 2.47 -15.19 3.01
N ASN A 250 3.06 -14.52 2.02
CA ASN A 250 3.96 -15.15 1.06
C ASN A 250 5.16 -15.84 1.74
N ASN A 251 5.65 -15.31 2.87
CA ASN A 251 6.70 -15.94 3.68
C ASN A 251 6.29 -17.31 4.28
N LEU A 252 4.99 -17.57 4.48
CA LEU A 252 4.47 -18.87 4.92
C LEU A 252 4.33 -19.86 3.76
N PHE A 253 4.28 -19.38 2.52
CA PHE A 253 3.99 -20.17 1.32
C PHE A 253 5.22 -20.47 0.48
N THR A 254 6.38 -19.94 0.87
CA THR A 254 7.66 -20.31 0.28
C THR A 254 8.07 -21.68 0.82
N GLY A 255 8.01 -22.70 -0.04
CA GLY A 255 8.50 -24.05 0.29
C GLY A 255 10.01 -24.12 0.55
N ALA A 256 10.75 -23.04 0.26
CA ALA A 256 12.19 -22.93 0.47
C ALA A 256 12.57 -22.42 1.88
N LYS A 257 11.61 -21.95 2.68
CA LYS A 257 11.84 -21.47 4.04
C LYS A 257 11.06 -22.28 5.07
N ALA A 258 11.71 -22.55 6.20
CA ALA A 258 11.07 -23.01 7.41
C ALA A 258 11.35 -21.95 8.48
N LEU A 259 10.33 -21.23 8.92
CA LEU A 259 10.49 -20.19 9.93
C LEU A 259 10.63 -20.88 11.29
N VAL A 260 11.54 -20.43 12.15
CA VAL A 260 11.75 -21.04 13.47
C VAL A 260 11.47 -20.03 14.56
N LEU A 261 10.55 -20.36 15.46
CA LEU A 261 10.09 -19.55 16.58
C LEU A 261 10.19 -20.39 17.87
N GLY A 262 11.30 -20.23 18.59
CA GLY A 262 11.56 -20.99 19.81
C GLY A 262 11.64 -22.49 19.54
N ARG A 263 10.74 -23.26 20.14
CA ARG A 263 10.63 -24.71 19.95
C ARG A 263 9.74 -25.12 18.77
N HIS A 264 9.15 -24.14 18.09
CA HIS A 264 8.21 -24.37 17.00
C HIS A 264 8.85 -23.99 15.66
N PHE A 265 8.41 -24.67 14.61
CA PHE A 265 8.67 -24.24 13.24
C PHE A 265 7.35 -23.94 12.53
N ILE A 266 7.41 -23.05 11.55
CA ILE A 266 6.31 -22.73 10.67
C ILE A 266 6.67 -23.13 9.24
N CYS A 267 5.79 -23.88 8.59
CA CYS A 267 5.95 -24.28 7.20
C CYS A 267 4.61 -24.29 6.44
N PHE A 268 4.71 -24.35 5.12
CA PHE A 268 3.57 -24.43 4.21
C PHE A 268 2.60 -25.57 4.54
N GLN A 269 3.10 -26.71 5.02
CA GLN A 269 2.26 -27.88 5.33
C GLN A 269 1.17 -27.55 6.37
N GLN A 270 1.48 -26.74 7.39
CA GLN A 270 0.48 -26.37 8.41
C GLN A 270 -0.68 -25.56 7.81
N ILE A 271 -0.40 -24.71 6.81
CA ILE A 271 -1.43 -23.95 6.10
C ILE A 271 -2.24 -24.84 5.16
N TRP A 272 -1.58 -25.81 4.51
CA TRP A 272 -2.23 -26.81 3.68
C TRP A 272 -3.21 -27.67 4.49
N ASP A 273 -2.76 -28.15 5.65
CA ASP A 273 -3.58 -28.96 6.55
C ASP A 273 -4.79 -28.15 7.02
N LEU A 274 -4.58 -26.89 7.41
CA LEU A 274 -5.64 -25.96 7.80
C LEU A 274 -6.70 -25.80 6.69
N ALA A 275 -6.30 -25.62 5.44
CA ALA A 275 -7.24 -25.44 4.32
C ALA A 275 -7.93 -26.73 3.86
N SER A 276 -7.50 -27.90 4.37
CA SER A 276 -8.04 -29.20 3.99
C SER A 276 -9.25 -29.63 4.82
N PHE A 277 -9.55 -28.94 5.92
CA PHE A 277 -10.73 -29.20 6.74
C PHE A 277 -11.99 -28.54 6.15
N GLU A 278 -13.13 -29.22 6.20
CA GLU A 278 -14.39 -28.75 5.59
C GLU A 278 -14.97 -27.50 6.25
N ASP A 279 -14.70 -27.30 7.54
CA ASP A 279 -15.14 -26.17 8.37
C ASP A 279 -14.09 -25.06 8.50
N SER A 280 -12.99 -25.16 7.76
CA SER A 280 -11.92 -24.16 7.77
C SER A 280 -12.38 -22.82 7.22
N PRO A 281 -12.03 -21.70 7.86
CA PRO A 281 -12.22 -20.36 7.30
C PRO A 281 -11.38 -20.08 6.04
N ILE A 282 -10.38 -20.94 5.75
CA ILE A 282 -9.52 -20.85 4.56
C ILE A 282 -9.89 -21.96 3.58
N TYR A 283 -9.96 -21.62 2.29
CA TYR A 283 -10.31 -22.59 1.26
C TYR A 283 -9.09 -23.27 0.63
N VAL A 284 -9.23 -24.48 0.10
CA VAL A 284 -8.17 -25.16 -0.67
C VAL A 284 -7.62 -24.29 -1.81
N ARG A 285 -8.47 -23.49 -2.47
CA ARG A 285 -8.06 -22.54 -3.54
C ARG A 285 -7.16 -21.41 -3.04
N ASP A 286 -7.21 -21.10 -1.74
CA ASP A 286 -6.40 -20.08 -1.10
C ASP A 286 -4.96 -20.56 -0.90
N VAL A 287 -4.73 -21.86 -1.08
CA VAL A 287 -3.43 -22.51 -0.92
C VAL A 287 -2.92 -23.12 -2.22
N LYS A 288 -3.81 -23.77 -2.99
CA LYS A 288 -3.49 -24.42 -4.25
C LYS A 288 -3.68 -23.47 -5.43
N LYS A 289 -2.63 -23.30 -6.25
CA LYS A 289 -2.62 -22.36 -7.40
C LYS A 289 -3.03 -20.94 -6.96
N LEU A 290 -2.50 -20.53 -5.82
CA LEU A 290 -2.75 -19.23 -5.22
C LEU A 290 -2.44 -18.10 -6.22
N ASP A 291 -3.43 -17.26 -6.50
CA ASP A 291 -3.18 -15.93 -7.04
C ASP A 291 -2.48 -15.09 -5.96
N ARG A 292 -1.19 -14.86 -6.15
CA ARG A 292 -0.37 -14.08 -5.20
C ARG A 292 -0.82 -12.62 -5.10
N GLN A 293 -1.60 -12.12 -6.06
CA GLN A 293 -2.17 -10.77 -6.04
C GLN A 293 -3.54 -10.71 -5.35
N ASP A 294 -4.16 -11.85 -5.00
CA ASP A 294 -5.44 -11.84 -4.29
C ASP A 294 -5.25 -11.41 -2.82
N ASP A 295 -5.62 -10.16 -2.54
CA ASP A 295 -5.64 -9.57 -1.20
C ASP A 295 -6.62 -10.28 -0.27
N ARG A 296 -7.69 -10.88 -0.79
CA ARG A 296 -8.75 -11.51 0.01
C ARG A 296 -8.27 -12.79 0.66
N VAL A 297 -7.41 -13.55 -0.02
CA VAL A 297 -6.77 -14.73 0.55
C VAL A 297 -5.89 -14.33 1.73
N ALA A 298 -5.06 -13.30 1.55
CA ALA A 298 -4.23 -12.79 2.65
C ALA A 298 -5.09 -12.26 3.80
N ALA A 299 -6.20 -11.57 3.50
CA ALA A 299 -7.15 -11.10 4.49
C ALA A 299 -7.77 -12.25 5.29
N ARG A 300 -8.24 -13.32 4.65
CA ARG A 300 -8.78 -14.50 5.35
C ARG A 300 -7.75 -15.14 6.27
N LEU A 301 -6.52 -15.38 5.80
CA LEU A 301 -5.47 -16.00 6.61
C LEU A 301 -5.15 -15.22 7.90
N PHE A 302 -5.15 -13.89 7.81
CA PHE A 302 -4.95 -12.99 8.94
C PHE A 302 -6.28 -12.44 9.48
N ALA A 303 -7.37 -13.21 9.42
CA ALA A 303 -8.64 -12.84 10.03
C ALA A 303 -8.83 -13.53 11.39
N ALA A 304 -9.53 -12.88 12.31
CA ALA A 304 -9.82 -13.41 13.63
C ALA A 304 -10.45 -14.82 13.60
N PRO A 305 -11.44 -15.13 12.72
CA PRO A 305 -11.99 -16.49 12.61
C PRO A 305 -10.94 -17.56 12.30
N THR A 306 -9.92 -17.25 11.50
CA THR A 306 -8.83 -18.19 11.20
C THR A 306 -7.96 -18.43 12.42
N LEU A 307 -7.67 -17.39 13.20
CA LEU A 307 -6.89 -17.54 14.43
C LEU A 307 -7.66 -18.34 15.48
N GLU A 308 -8.95 -18.03 15.66
CA GLU A 308 -9.85 -18.77 16.57
C GLU A 308 -9.92 -20.24 16.18
N TYR A 309 -10.15 -20.53 14.89
CA TYR A 309 -10.18 -21.90 14.39
C TYR A 309 -8.88 -22.66 14.68
N LEU A 310 -7.72 -22.03 14.46
CA LEU A 310 -6.41 -22.63 14.77
C LEU A 310 -6.24 -22.90 16.27
N ILE A 311 -6.69 -21.99 17.14
CA ILE A 311 -6.62 -22.17 18.60
C ILE A 311 -7.48 -23.35 19.04
N GLU A 312 -8.69 -23.47 18.50
CA GLU A 312 -9.64 -24.52 18.89
C GLU A 312 -9.28 -25.91 18.33
N HIS A 313 -8.85 -25.98 17.06
CA HIS A 313 -8.69 -27.24 16.34
C HIS A 313 -7.23 -27.70 16.25
N ASN A 314 -6.26 -26.78 16.43
CA ASN A 314 -4.85 -27.08 16.22
C ASN A 314 -3.92 -26.27 17.13
N SER A 315 -4.24 -26.24 18.44
CA SER A 315 -3.48 -25.50 19.46
C SER A 315 -2.00 -25.89 19.57
N THR A 316 -1.59 -27.03 19.01
CA THR A 316 -0.18 -27.45 18.96
C THR A 316 0.67 -26.60 18.00
N ASN A 317 0.04 -25.91 17.04
CA ASN A 317 0.68 -24.99 16.09
C ASN A 317 0.93 -23.60 16.69
N LEU A 318 1.40 -23.52 17.94
CA LEU A 318 1.63 -22.26 18.66
C LEU A 318 2.51 -21.26 17.89
N GLY A 319 3.55 -21.74 17.20
CA GLY A 319 4.39 -20.89 16.35
C GLY A 319 3.58 -20.16 15.27
N LEU A 320 2.69 -20.88 14.57
CA LEU A 320 1.84 -20.29 13.54
C LEU A 320 0.80 -19.35 14.15
N ILE A 321 0.19 -19.72 15.28
CA ILE A 321 -0.78 -18.88 16.01
C ILE A 321 -0.13 -17.55 16.40
N ALA A 322 1.06 -17.59 17.02
CA ALA A 322 1.79 -16.38 17.41
C ALA A 322 2.16 -15.52 16.19
N TYR A 323 2.58 -16.14 15.09
CA TYR A 323 2.87 -15.44 13.84
C TYR A 323 1.63 -14.72 13.28
N LEU A 324 0.51 -15.44 13.14
CA LEU A 324 -0.72 -14.86 12.59
C LEU A 324 -1.29 -13.77 13.49
N PHE A 325 -1.20 -13.94 14.81
CA PHE A 325 -1.61 -12.94 15.79
C PHE A 325 -0.80 -11.64 15.63
N VAL A 326 0.53 -11.73 15.78
CA VAL A 326 1.41 -10.53 15.78
C VAL A 326 1.33 -9.77 14.46
N PHE A 327 1.40 -10.47 13.33
CA PHE A 327 1.40 -9.83 12.02
C PHE A 327 0.00 -9.45 11.54
N GLY A 328 -1.05 -10.15 11.98
CA GLY A 328 -2.44 -9.75 11.75
C GLY A 328 -2.75 -8.42 12.44
N GLU A 329 -2.39 -8.29 13.71
CA GLU A 329 -2.58 -7.05 14.48
C GLU A 329 -1.77 -5.88 13.94
N MET A 330 -0.57 -6.14 13.40
CA MET A 330 0.22 -5.10 12.73
C MET A 330 -0.53 -4.49 11.53
N VAL A 331 -1.29 -5.29 10.78
CA VAL A 331 -2.12 -4.78 9.68
C VAL A 331 -3.37 -4.10 10.21
N ASP A 332 -3.99 -4.64 11.26
CA ASP A 332 -5.15 -4.02 11.91
C ASP A 332 -4.83 -2.65 12.52
N ALA A 333 -3.62 -2.46 13.03
CA ALA A 333 -3.14 -1.16 13.51
C ALA A 333 -3.27 -0.06 12.43
N TYR A 334 -3.26 -0.44 11.15
CA TYR A 334 -3.49 0.44 10.01
C TYR A 334 -4.95 0.44 9.52
N GLN A 335 -5.58 -0.73 9.44
CA GLN A 335 -6.86 -0.88 8.72
C GLN A 335 -8.09 -0.77 9.62
N ASN A 336 -7.99 -1.17 10.88
CA ASN A 336 -9.11 -1.10 11.81
C ASN A 336 -9.46 0.37 12.06
N ARG A 337 -10.75 0.75 12.03
CA ARG A 337 -11.19 2.15 12.20
C ARG A 337 -11.69 2.51 13.59
N LYS A 338 -11.84 1.50 14.47
CA LYS A 338 -12.51 1.62 15.78
C LYS A 338 -11.52 1.67 16.94
N ILE A 339 -10.24 1.39 16.70
CA ILE A 339 -9.19 1.37 17.74
C ILE A 339 -8.45 2.71 17.91
N SER A 340 -8.02 2.97 19.15
CA SER A 340 -7.31 4.19 19.55
C SER A 340 -5.90 4.27 18.96
N HIS A 341 -5.31 5.46 18.98
CA HIS A 341 -3.89 5.59 18.65
C HIS A 341 -2.98 4.82 19.61
N LEU A 342 -3.33 4.75 20.90
CA LEU A 342 -2.54 4.03 21.89
C LEU A 342 -2.53 2.52 21.62
N GLU A 343 -3.68 1.95 21.27
CA GLU A 343 -3.79 0.53 20.92
C GLU A 343 -2.99 0.18 19.66
N ARG A 344 -3.07 1.04 18.64
CA ARG A 344 -2.25 0.89 17.41
C ARG A 344 -0.75 0.93 17.72
N ILE A 345 -0.32 1.85 18.59
CA ILE A 345 1.08 1.94 19.02
C ILE A 345 1.50 0.64 19.72
N LYS A 346 0.66 0.11 20.62
CA LYS A 346 0.91 -1.15 21.32
C LYS A 346 1.10 -2.31 20.35
N MET A 347 0.17 -2.48 19.41
CA MET A 347 0.23 -3.53 18.38
C MET A 347 1.52 -3.46 17.54
N LEU A 348 1.89 -2.26 17.08
CA LEU A 348 3.10 -2.05 16.28
C LEU A 348 4.39 -2.26 17.07
N LEU A 349 4.45 -1.77 18.31
CA LEU A 349 5.61 -1.96 19.18
C LEU A 349 5.76 -3.43 19.60
N ARG A 350 4.67 -4.15 19.84
CA ARG A 350 4.71 -5.59 20.12
C ARG A 350 5.28 -6.34 18.92
N ALA A 351 4.84 -6.02 17.71
CA ALA A 351 5.42 -6.61 16.49
C ALA A 351 6.92 -6.27 16.35
N LYS A 352 7.32 -5.05 16.68
CA LYS A 352 8.73 -4.65 16.72
C LYS A 352 9.54 -5.50 17.70
N PHE A 353 9.12 -5.56 18.96
CA PHE A 353 9.85 -6.30 19.99
C PHE A 353 9.85 -7.80 19.70
N PHE A 354 8.73 -8.35 19.23
CA PHE A 354 8.65 -9.75 18.82
C PHE A 354 9.68 -10.07 17.74
N LYS A 355 9.81 -9.20 16.73
CA LYS A 355 10.81 -9.29 15.65
C LYS A 355 12.25 -9.19 16.17
N ASP A 356 12.51 -8.24 17.06
CA ASP A 356 13.86 -8.01 17.61
C ASP A 356 14.29 -9.20 18.50
N ILE A 357 13.38 -9.73 19.32
CA ILE A 357 13.60 -10.96 20.10
C ILE A 357 13.80 -12.17 19.16
N TRP A 358 13.07 -12.25 18.05
CA TRP A 358 13.26 -13.31 17.05
C TRP A 358 14.70 -13.35 16.52
N LYS A 359 15.23 -12.19 16.13
CA LYS A 359 16.61 -12.09 15.65
C LYS A 359 17.62 -12.51 16.71
N SER A 360 17.40 -12.12 17.97
CA SER A 360 18.23 -12.55 19.11
C SER A 360 18.17 -14.06 19.32
N PHE A 361 16.98 -14.65 19.34
CA PHE A 361 16.79 -16.11 19.44
C PHE A 361 17.56 -16.87 18.36
N LEU A 362 17.44 -16.46 17.09
CA LEU A 362 18.12 -17.14 15.99
C LEU A 362 19.64 -17.07 16.15
N LYS A 363 20.17 -15.92 16.63
CA LYS A 363 21.59 -15.76 16.94
C LYS A 363 22.03 -16.70 18.06
N ASP A 364 21.30 -16.72 19.18
CA ASP A 364 21.62 -17.53 20.35
C ASP A 364 21.55 -19.03 20.06
N ALA A 365 20.58 -19.45 19.24
CA ALA A 365 20.37 -20.84 18.85
C ALA A 365 21.26 -21.28 17.67
N GLY A 366 22.06 -20.38 17.08
CA GLY A 366 22.94 -20.68 15.95
C GLY A 366 22.22 -20.89 14.61
N TYR A 367 20.99 -20.40 14.47
CA TYR A 367 20.24 -20.47 13.22
C TYR A 367 20.61 -19.33 12.26
N LYS A 368 20.85 -19.66 10.99
CA LYS A 368 21.08 -18.65 9.94
C LYS A 368 19.80 -17.87 9.64
N THR A 369 19.81 -16.57 9.92
CA THR A 369 18.66 -15.66 9.68
C THR A 369 18.12 -15.77 8.25
N GLY A 370 18.97 -15.83 7.22
CA GLY A 370 18.53 -15.92 5.82
C GLY A 370 17.63 -17.14 5.51
N ARG A 371 17.71 -18.22 6.29
CA ARG A 371 16.93 -19.45 6.11
C ARG A 371 15.74 -19.58 7.06
N TYR A 372 15.89 -19.14 8.30
CA TYR A 372 14.94 -19.42 9.38
C TYR A 372 14.14 -18.20 9.86
N PHE A 373 14.35 -17.05 9.23
CA PHE A 373 13.60 -15.81 9.45
C PHE A 373 12.78 -15.44 8.21
N ILE A 374 11.87 -14.48 8.37
CA ILE A 374 11.19 -13.83 7.25
C ILE A 374 12.19 -13.24 6.24
N SER A 375 11.76 -12.98 5.01
CA SER A 375 12.60 -12.34 4.00
C SER A 375 13.12 -10.98 4.48
N SER A 376 14.31 -10.60 4.01
CA SER A 376 14.86 -9.26 4.24
C SER A 376 13.90 -8.17 3.77
N GLU A 377 13.18 -8.44 2.67
CA GLU A 377 12.10 -7.59 2.18
C GLU A 377 10.99 -7.40 3.22
N ALA A 378 10.48 -8.48 3.82
CA ALA A 378 9.43 -8.42 4.84
C ALA A 378 9.90 -7.68 6.10
N ASP A 379 11.12 -7.97 6.54
CA ASP A 379 11.74 -7.33 7.71
C ASP A 379 11.85 -5.81 7.57
N ASP A 380 12.28 -5.35 6.38
CA ASP A 380 12.41 -3.93 6.09
C ASP A 380 11.05 -3.25 5.84
N ILE A 381 10.08 -3.95 5.23
CA ILE A 381 8.69 -3.46 5.14
C ILE A 381 8.11 -3.24 6.54
N MET A 382 8.36 -4.15 7.48
CA MET A 382 7.90 -3.98 8.86
C MET A 382 8.45 -2.70 9.49
N ASP A 383 9.75 -2.43 9.33
CA ASP A 383 10.37 -1.23 9.89
C ASP A 383 9.77 0.05 9.27
N ILE A 384 9.49 0.05 7.96
CA ILE A 384 8.84 1.19 7.29
C ILE A 384 7.41 1.39 7.81
N VAL A 385 6.63 0.32 8.01
CA VAL A 385 5.27 0.42 8.55
C VAL A 385 5.29 0.91 10.01
N ILE A 386 6.15 0.36 10.86
CA ILE A 386 6.27 0.81 12.25
C ILE A 386 6.70 2.28 12.32
N ASN A 387 7.75 2.64 11.58
CA ASN A 387 8.25 4.02 11.54
C ASN A 387 7.24 4.99 10.92
N GLY A 388 6.53 4.55 9.90
CA GLY A 388 5.52 5.34 9.20
C GLY A 388 4.39 5.78 10.14
N TYR A 389 3.81 4.85 10.89
CA TYR A 389 2.73 5.16 11.83
C TYR A 389 3.21 5.99 13.01
N LEU A 390 4.28 5.57 13.69
CA LEU A 390 4.82 6.30 14.85
C LEU A 390 5.31 7.69 14.45
N GLY A 391 5.84 7.82 13.24
CA GLY A 391 6.19 9.10 12.65
C GLY A 391 4.98 10.00 12.38
N LEU A 392 3.87 9.44 11.89
CA LEU A 392 2.61 10.19 11.74
C LEU A 392 2.05 10.68 13.07
N ILE A 393 2.12 9.87 14.13
CA ILE A 393 1.76 10.30 15.50
C ILE A 393 2.62 11.49 15.93
N TYR A 394 3.94 11.38 15.77
CA TYR A 394 4.87 12.46 16.08
C TYR A 394 4.56 13.74 15.28
N ILE A 395 4.31 13.63 13.98
CA ILE A 395 3.98 14.79 13.13
C ILE A 395 2.67 15.45 13.59
N HIS A 396 1.61 14.67 13.77
CA HIS A 396 0.30 15.20 14.17
C HIS A 396 0.32 15.85 15.56
N ARG A 397 1.07 15.27 16.50
CA ARG A 397 1.16 15.74 17.87
C ARG A 397 2.08 16.95 18.02
N ASP A 398 3.26 16.92 17.39
CA ASP A 398 4.37 17.82 17.71
C ASP A 398 4.70 18.82 16.60
N LYS A 399 4.27 18.57 15.36
CA LYS A 399 4.62 19.41 14.20
C LYS A 399 3.45 20.18 13.63
N LEU A 400 2.22 19.67 13.75
CA LEU A 400 1.04 20.38 13.28
C LEU A 400 0.62 21.47 14.29
N GLY A 401 0.42 22.69 13.79
CA GLY A 401 -0.03 23.82 14.63
C GLY A 401 -1.50 23.73 15.07
N LYS A 402 -2.26 22.77 14.53
CA LYS A 402 -3.65 22.48 14.89
C LYS A 402 -3.83 20.96 14.93
N ARG A 403 -4.79 20.50 15.73
CA ARG A 403 -5.16 19.09 15.77
C ARG A 403 -6.00 18.73 14.55
N PHE A 404 -5.53 17.75 13.79
CA PHE A 404 -6.26 17.11 12.70
C PHE A 404 -6.38 15.62 13.03
N PRO A 405 -7.53 14.98 12.73
CA PRO A 405 -7.66 13.55 12.93
C PRO A 405 -6.67 12.79 12.05
N LEU A 406 -6.09 11.72 12.57
CA LEU A 406 -5.20 10.83 11.83
C LEU A 406 -5.95 9.59 11.36
N LEU A 407 -6.26 9.54 10.06
CA LEU A 407 -6.88 8.38 9.40
C LEU A 407 -5.81 7.62 8.64
N VAL A 408 -5.04 6.79 9.34
CA VAL A 408 -3.83 6.15 8.80
C VAL A 408 -4.07 5.39 7.48
N TRP A 409 -5.23 4.75 7.31
CA TRP A 409 -5.58 4.02 6.08
C TRP A 409 -5.65 4.90 4.81
N ILE A 410 -5.69 6.24 4.95
CA ILE A 410 -5.72 7.18 3.82
C ILE A 410 -4.31 7.61 3.37
N HIS A 411 -3.25 7.24 4.11
CA HIS A 411 -1.87 7.68 3.82
C HIS A 411 -1.09 6.76 2.87
N GLY A 412 -1.67 5.63 2.46
CA GLY A 412 -1.05 4.65 1.56
C GLY A 412 -1.27 4.91 0.07
N THR A 413 -1.22 3.84 -0.74
CA THR A 413 -1.36 3.86 -2.20
C THR A 413 -2.73 3.46 -2.72
N GLU A 414 -3.68 3.16 -1.84
CA GLU A 414 -5.05 2.82 -2.23
C GLU A 414 -5.68 3.85 -3.21
N PRO A 415 -5.48 5.18 -3.08
CA PRO A 415 -5.91 6.15 -4.10
C PRO A 415 -5.42 5.85 -5.52
N ASN A 416 -4.19 5.36 -5.65
CA ASN A 416 -3.59 5.01 -6.93
C ASN A 416 -4.22 3.74 -7.50
N GLU A 417 -4.36 2.70 -6.68
CA GLU A 417 -5.02 1.44 -7.07
C GLU A 417 -6.46 1.68 -7.56
N HIS A 418 -7.23 2.50 -6.84
CA HIS A 418 -8.57 2.93 -7.24
C HIS A 418 -8.57 3.64 -8.59
N SER A 419 -7.61 4.55 -8.77
CA SER A 419 -7.45 5.28 -10.02
C SER A 419 -7.17 4.34 -11.19
N PHE A 420 -6.31 3.34 -10.98
CA PHE A 420 -6.02 2.30 -11.98
C PHE A 420 -7.23 1.41 -12.27
N GLY A 421 -7.97 0.98 -11.24
CA GLY A 421 -9.20 0.22 -11.39
C GLY A 421 -10.22 0.95 -12.27
N PHE A 422 -10.44 2.25 -12.02
CA PHE A 422 -11.34 3.05 -12.85
C PHE A 422 -10.83 3.27 -14.27
N LEU A 423 -9.52 3.46 -14.47
CA LEU A 423 -8.93 3.55 -15.81
C LEU A 423 -9.21 2.25 -16.60
N ARG A 424 -8.95 1.08 -16.01
CA ARG A 424 -9.19 -0.23 -16.64
C ARG A 424 -10.67 -0.51 -16.93
N ILE A 425 -11.58 -0.04 -16.07
CA ILE A 425 -13.02 -0.12 -16.33
C ILE A 425 -13.41 0.71 -17.55
N MET A 426 -12.77 1.87 -17.76
CA MET A 426 -13.05 2.74 -18.90
C MET A 426 -12.40 2.24 -20.19
N VAL A 427 -11.12 1.86 -20.11
CA VAL A 427 -10.31 1.32 -21.22
C VAL A 427 -9.40 0.25 -20.62
N PRO A 428 -9.64 -1.05 -20.87
CA PRO A 428 -8.86 -2.13 -20.25
C PRO A 428 -7.35 -2.03 -20.49
N ASP A 429 -6.95 -1.86 -21.76
CA ASP A 429 -5.56 -1.70 -22.19
C ASP A 429 -5.33 -0.26 -22.66
N PHE A 430 -5.19 0.66 -21.71
CA PHE A 430 -5.02 2.07 -22.01
C PHE A 430 -3.57 2.42 -22.44
N THR A 431 -3.45 3.34 -23.38
CA THR A 431 -2.20 3.99 -23.77
C THR A 431 -1.94 5.26 -22.94
N MET A 432 -0.77 5.88 -23.07
CA MET A 432 -0.48 7.15 -22.37
C MET A 432 -1.46 8.25 -22.78
N LEU A 433 -1.82 8.31 -24.07
CA LEU A 433 -2.76 9.33 -24.56
C LEU A 433 -4.16 9.12 -23.97
N ASP A 434 -4.60 7.87 -23.85
CA ASP A 434 -5.87 7.54 -23.20
C ASP A 434 -5.88 8.05 -21.76
N VAL A 435 -4.81 7.83 -20.99
CA VAL A 435 -4.69 8.32 -19.60
C VAL A 435 -4.89 9.84 -19.54
N LEU A 436 -4.15 10.60 -20.35
CA LEU A 436 -4.24 12.07 -20.37
C LEU A 436 -5.67 12.56 -20.69
N GLN A 437 -6.38 11.87 -21.58
CA GLN A 437 -7.76 12.19 -21.95
C GLN A 437 -8.81 11.70 -20.93
N LEU A 438 -8.50 10.64 -20.20
CA LEU A 438 -9.42 10.01 -19.25
C LEU A 438 -9.37 10.64 -17.86
N ILE A 439 -8.29 11.31 -17.45
CA ILE A 439 -8.18 11.90 -16.10
C ILE A 439 -9.37 12.84 -15.75
N PRO A 440 -9.89 13.69 -16.65
CA PRO A 440 -11.09 14.47 -16.34
C PRO A 440 -12.33 13.61 -16.03
N LYS A 441 -12.51 12.46 -16.70
CA LYS A 441 -13.58 11.51 -16.39
C LYS A 441 -13.28 10.73 -15.11
N LEU A 442 -12.02 10.39 -14.88
CA LEU A 442 -11.55 9.72 -13.67
C LEU A 442 -11.87 10.56 -12.44
N ARG A 443 -11.63 11.89 -12.47
CA ARG A 443 -12.01 12.81 -11.38
C ARG A 443 -13.50 12.70 -11.03
N VAL A 444 -14.38 12.66 -12.04
CA VAL A 444 -15.83 12.50 -11.84
C VAL A 444 -16.15 11.13 -11.22
N ARG A 445 -15.50 10.06 -11.68
CA ARG A 445 -15.67 8.71 -11.14
C ARG A 445 -15.22 8.60 -9.68
N LEU A 446 -14.08 9.21 -9.33
CA LEU A 446 -13.57 9.26 -7.95
C LEU A 446 -14.52 10.03 -7.04
N ILE A 447 -15.03 11.19 -7.48
CA ILE A 447 -16.05 11.97 -6.74
C ILE A 447 -17.32 11.12 -6.55
N ALA A 448 -17.82 10.48 -7.61
CA ALA A 448 -19.02 9.66 -7.55
C ALA A 448 -18.85 8.47 -6.60
N ALA A 449 -17.68 7.84 -6.60
CA ALA A 449 -17.34 6.76 -5.68
C ALA A 449 -17.34 7.25 -4.22
N CYS A 450 -16.87 8.47 -3.94
CA CYS A 450 -16.94 9.05 -2.59
C CYS A 450 -18.39 9.36 -2.16
N LYS A 451 -19.27 9.67 -3.11
CA LYS A 451 -20.69 9.96 -2.86
C LYS A 451 -21.54 8.70 -2.71
N GLN A 452 -21.16 7.60 -3.36
CA GLN A 452 -21.83 6.33 -3.20
C GLN A 452 -21.58 5.81 -1.78
N LYS A 453 -22.59 5.98 -0.91
CA LYS A 453 -22.73 5.17 0.30
C LYS A 453 -22.71 3.70 -0.13
N ASN A 454 -21.57 3.03 0.01
CA ASN A 454 -21.46 1.68 -0.50
C ASN A 454 -22.20 0.73 0.42
N ILE A 455 -23.15 0.02 -0.18
CA ILE A 455 -23.65 -1.28 0.30
C ILE A 455 -22.40 -2.16 0.46
N LYS A 456 -22.20 -2.70 1.67
CA LYS A 456 -21.05 -3.50 2.09
C LYS A 456 -20.64 -4.51 1.00
N ALA A 457 -19.32 -4.67 0.82
CA ALA A 457 -18.77 -5.60 -0.16
C ALA A 457 -19.27 -7.04 0.13
N ASP A 458 -19.81 -7.70 -0.89
CA ASP A 458 -20.27 -9.09 -0.80
C ASP A 458 -19.04 -10.00 -0.93
N PHE A 459 -18.53 -10.49 0.22
CA PHE A 459 -17.24 -11.20 0.32
C PHE A 459 -17.24 -12.57 -0.36
N GLN A 460 -18.41 -13.07 -0.80
CA GLN A 460 -18.56 -14.38 -1.43
C GLN A 460 -18.41 -14.36 -2.96
N ARG A 461 -18.44 -13.18 -3.61
CA ARG A 461 -18.83 -13.10 -5.04
C ARG A 461 -17.74 -13.11 -6.11
N SER A 462 -16.44 -13.00 -5.82
CA SER A 462 -15.41 -13.12 -6.88
C SER A 462 -14.05 -13.66 -6.42
N ALA A 463 -13.43 -14.48 -7.26
CA ALA A 463 -12.09 -15.04 -7.08
C ALA A 463 -10.99 -14.21 -7.78
N ALA A 464 -11.30 -12.98 -8.17
CA ALA A 464 -10.39 -12.04 -8.80
C ALA A 464 -10.75 -10.60 -8.42
N GLY A 465 -9.73 -9.79 -8.13
CA GLY A 465 -9.83 -8.34 -7.95
C GLY A 465 -9.66 -7.83 -6.51
N TYR A 466 -8.99 -6.67 -6.41
CA TYR A 466 -8.79 -5.89 -5.19
C TYR A 466 -10.10 -5.66 -4.42
N SER A 467 -10.08 -5.88 -3.10
CA SER A 467 -11.16 -5.47 -2.20
C SER A 467 -10.87 -4.07 -1.67
N HIS A 468 -11.78 -3.15 -1.95
CA HIS A 468 -11.55 -1.73 -1.78
C HIS A 468 -12.36 -1.17 -0.61
N THR A 469 -11.66 -0.70 0.42
CA THR A 469 -12.26 -0.14 1.64
C THR A 469 -11.98 1.36 1.79
N TYR A 470 -11.11 1.96 0.96
CA TYR A 470 -10.67 3.37 1.00
C TYR A 470 -11.74 4.42 1.34
N LEU A 471 -12.92 4.32 0.71
CA LEU A 471 -13.97 5.35 0.78
C LEU A 471 -14.98 5.10 1.89
N ASP A 472 -14.86 3.98 2.59
CA ASP A 472 -15.70 3.72 3.74
C ASP A 472 -15.06 4.39 4.96
N ALA A 473 -15.84 5.24 5.63
CA ALA A 473 -15.43 5.96 6.83
C ALA A 473 -16.64 6.23 7.74
N GLU A 474 -17.79 5.58 7.48
CA GLU A 474 -19.05 5.92 8.16
C GLU A 474 -19.00 5.65 9.67
N ASP A 475 -18.14 4.72 10.12
CA ASP A 475 -17.99 4.33 11.54
C ASP A 475 -16.77 4.95 12.26
N ALA A 476 -15.96 5.77 11.58
CA ALA A 476 -14.74 6.32 12.18
C ALA A 476 -15.02 7.58 13.01
N ASP A 477 -14.75 7.54 14.31
CA ASP A 477 -14.86 8.71 15.18
C ASP A 477 -13.67 9.67 14.97
N LEU A 478 -13.91 10.73 14.21
CA LEU A 478 -12.91 11.77 13.92
C LEU A 478 -12.45 12.53 15.17
N HIS A 479 -13.31 12.69 16.18
CA HIS A 479 -12.88 13.37 17.41
C HIS A 479 -11.89 12.50 18.16
N PHE A 480 -12.20 11.21 18.28
CA PHE A 480 -11.33 10.21 18.89
C PHE A 480 -9.98 10.08 18.17
N LEU A 481 -9.98 10.08 16.83
CA LEU A 481 -8.76 10.04 16.00
C LEU A 481 -7.98 11.36 15.98
N ALA A 482 -8.46 12.41 16.66
CA ALA A 482 -7.71 13.65 16.88
C ALA A 482 -7.08 13.74 18.28
N LEU A 483 -7.21 12.68 19.09
CA LEU A 483 -6.61 12.56 20.42
C LEU A 483 -5.29 11.78 20.34
N PHE A 484 -4.18 12.49 20.52
CA PHE A 484 -2.84 11.92 20.44
C PHE A 484 -2.27 11.64 21.83
N PRO A 485 -1.60 10.49 22.03
CA PRO A 485 -1.00 10.14 23.30
C PRO A 485 0.25 10.98 23.61
N THR A 486 0.47 11.22 24.88
CA THR A 486 1.67 11.86 25.46
C THR A 486 2.89 10.94 25.37
N ASP A 487 4.09 11.51 25.54
CA ASP A 487 5.33 10.72 25.58
C ASP A 487 5.33 9.71 26.74
N GLU A 488 4.74 10.07 27.88
CA GLU A 488 4.59 9.18 29.02
C GLU A 488 3.66 8.00 28.72
N GLU A 489 2.51 8.24 28.07
CA GLU A 489 1.59 7.19 27.63
C GLU A 489 2.25 6.27 26.60
N ILE A 490 2.94 6.83 25.60
CA ILE A 490 3.68 6.04 24.60
C ILE A 490 4.76 5.19 25.29
N SER A 491 5.50 5.75 26.24
CA SER A 491 6.54 5.04 26.97
C SER A 491 5.97 3.93 27.87
N SER A 492 4.80 4.15 28.48
CA SER A 492 4.11 3.12 29.25
C SER A 492 3.63 1.99 28.34
N THR A 493 2.98 2.33 27.22
CA THR A 493 2.53 1.34 26.24
C THR A 493 3.66 0.58 25.59
N ALA A 494 4.84 1.19 25.42
CA ALA A 494 6.04 0.48 24.97
C ALA A 494 6.45 -0.61 25.97
N LYS A 495 6.30 -0.40 27.28
CA LYS A 495 6.57 -1.43 28.29
C LYS A 495 5.58 -2.58 28.19
N ASP A 496 4.28 -2.26 28.14
CA ASP A 496 3.22 -3.27 28.01
C ASP A 496 3.44 -4.12 26.74
N ALA A 497 3.77 -3.47 25.62
CA ALA A 497 4.04 -4.15 24.35
C ALA A 497 5.30 -5.03 24.39
N TYR A 498 6.33 -4.63 25.13
CA TYR A 498 7.54 -5.43 25.33
C TYR A 498 7.26 -6.64 26.21
N GLU A 499 6.55 -6.46 27.32
CA GLU A 499 6.14 -7.55 28.21
C GLU A 499 5.30 -8.58 27.45
N GLU A 500 4.35 -8.14 26.62
CA GLU A 500 3.57 -9.04 25.77
C GLU A 500 4.42 -9.79 24.74
N ALA A 501 5.38 -9.11 24.11
CA ALA A 501 6.29 -9.77 23.17
C ALA A 501 7.16 -10.82 23.89
N VAL A 502 7.64 -10.55 25.10
CA VAL A 502 8.38 -11.51 25.93
C VAL A 502 7.50 -12.70 26.29
N MET A 503 6.27 -12.46 26.77
CA MET A 503 5.33 -13.53 27.11
C MET A 503 5.02 -14.46 25.92
N LEU A 504 4.86 -13.90 24.71
CA LEU A 504 4.70 -14.70 23.50
C LEU A 504 5.93 -15.58 23.22
N TRP A 505 7.14 -15.07 23.43
CA TRP A 505 8.37 -15.84 23.26
C TRP A 505 8.57 -16.92 24.35
N GLU A 506 8.17 -16.64 25.58
CA GLU A 506 8.16 -17.61 26.67
C GLU A 506 7.22 -18.78 26.36
N LEU A 507 6.02 -18.49 25.84
CA LEU A 507 5.07 -19.50 25.36
C LEU A 507 5.67 -20.37 24.24
N LEU A 508 6.49 -19.78 23.36
CA LEU A 508 7.22 -20.49 22.31
C LEU A 508 8.45 -21.25 22.85
N GLY A 509 8.73 -21.17 24.16
CA GLY A 509 9.77 -21.92 24.84
C GLY A 509 11.17 -21.28 24.79
N TYR A 510 11.27 -19.99 24.52
CA TYR A 510 12.52 -19.21 24.60
C TYR A 510 12.36 -18.07 25.63
N TYR A 511 13.34 -17.97 26.51
CA TYR A 511 13.37 -16.98 27.58
C TYR A 511 14.47 -15.97 27.26
N PRO A 512 14.13 -14.75 26.81
CA PRO A 512 15.13 -13.76 26.45
C PRO A 512 15.96 -13.41 27.70
N THR A 513 17.26 -13.71 27.70
CA THR A 513 18.14 -13.25 28.77
C THR A 513 18.34 -11.75 28.64
N SER A 514 17.96 -10.99 29.67
CA SER A 514 18.28 -9.56 29.79
C SER A 514 19.78 -9.40 30.07
N SER A 515 20.63 -9.59 29.06
CA SER A 515 22.07 -9.40 29.19
C SER A 515 22.50 -8.12 28.47
N SER A 516 22.54 -7.03 29.23
CA SER A 516 23.52 -5.96 29.03
C SER A 516 24.89 -6.51 29.44
N ASP A 517 25.68 -6.98 28.48
CA ASP A 517 27.14 -7.06 28.59
C ASP A 517 27.73 -7.37 27.20
N ASP A 518 27.88 -6.33 26.38
CA ASP A 518 28.84 -6.32 25.28
C ASP A 518 30.00 -5.40 25.70
N GLY A 519 30.96 -6.00 26.42
CA GLY A 519 32.32 -5.48 26.54
C GLY A 519 33.21 -6.19 25.52
N PRO A 520 34.07 -5.48 24.76
CA PRO A 520 34.85 -6.10 23.70
C PRO A 520 36.00 -6.90 24.32
N THR A 521 35.96 -8.23 24.20
CA THR A 521 37.13 -9.05 24.57
C THR A 521 37.70 -9.69 23.32
N SER A 522 38.71 -9.01 22.78
CA SER A 522 39.72 -9.59 21.91
C SER A 522 40.55 -10.59 22.73
N ALA A 523 40.57 -11.85 22.31
CA ALA A 523 41.67 -12.76 22.61
C ALA A 523 41.74 -13.85 21.52
N MET A 524 42.73 -13.70 20.65
CA MET A 524 43.19 -14.73 19.72
C MET A 524 43.71 -15.94 20.51
N VAL A 525 43.34 -17.16 20.11
CA VAL A 525 44.20 -18.34 20.25
C VAL A 525 44.05 -19.18 18.98
N GLU A 526 45.18 -19.29 18.27
CA GLU A 526 45.40 -20.16 17.13
C GLU A 526 45.32 -21.65 17.53
N GLY A 527 44.71 -22.45 16.66
CA GLY A 527 44.68 -23.90 16.77
C GLY A 527 44.11 -24.49 15.49
N GLY A 528 44.95 -24.60 14.46
CA GLY A 528 44.54 -25.00 13.12
C GLY A 528 44.13 -26.48 13.02
N VAL A 529 43.08 -26.71 12.22
CA VAL A 529 42.94 -27.92 11.42
C VAL A 529 42.50 -27.46 10.03
N GLN A 530 43.39 -27.68 9.05
CA GLN A 530 43.13 -27.45 7.64
C GLN A 530 42.07 -28.45 7.15
N VAL A 531 40.99 -27.93 6.54
CA VAL A 531 40.21 -28.68 5.56
C VAL A 531 40.11 -27.79 4.33
N SER A 532 40.56 -28.35 3.22
CA SER A 532 40.82 -27.72 1.94
C SER A 532 39.62 -26.99 1.34
N ASP A 533 39.85 -25.74 0.97
CA ASP A 533 39.03 -24.98 0.03
C ASP A 533 39.13 -25.62 -1.37
N GLU A 534 38.01 -26.12 -1.88
CA GLU A 534 37.78 -26.21 -3.32
C GLU A 534 36.84 -25.06 -3.70
N ASP A 535 37.42 -24.08 -4.40
CA ASP A 535 36.73 -23.03 -5.12
C ASP A 535 35.69 -23.63 -6.09
N CYS A 536 34.43 -23.27 -5.91
CA CYS A 536 33.44 -23.23 -7.00
C CYS A 536 32.79 -21.85 -7.01
N SER A 537 33.44 -20.93 -7.71
CA SER A 537 32.79 -19.78 -8.34
C SER A 537 32.01 -20.24 -9.58
N ASP A 538 30.95 -19.51 -9.87
CA ASP A 538 30.06 -19.60 -11.05
C ASP A 538 28.89 -20.58 -10.93
N ASP A 539 27.78 -20.08 -10.36
CA ASP A 539 26.45 -20.49 -10.79
C ASP A 539 25.70 -19.23 -11.25
N GLU A 540 25.71 -19.02 -12.57
CA GLU A 540 24.75 -18.16 -13.26
C GLU A 540 23.34 -18.74 -13.03
N GLU A 541 22.46 -17.99 -12.35
CA GLU A 541 21.02 -18.29 -12.34
C GLU A 541 20.51 -18.18 -13.78
N SER A 542 20.31 -19.35 -14.41
CA SER A 542 19.66 -19.47 -15.70
C SER A 542 18.15 -19.49 -15.47
N ASP A 543 17.49 -18.42 -15.91
CA ASP A 543 16.04 -18.34 -16.08
C ASP A 543 15.60 -19.40 -17.11
N ILE A 544 15.11 -20.55 -16.64
CA ILE A 544 14.44 -21.53 -17.49
C ILE A 544 12.96 -21.15 -17.59
N ASP A 545 12.63 -20.50 -18.70
CA ASP A 545 11.29 -20.17 -19.18
C ASP A 545 10.56 -21.46 -19.60
N GLU A 546 9.83 -22.09 -18.68
CA GLU A 546 8.85 -23.12 -19.02
C GLU A 546 7.50 -22.48 -19.39
N GLY A 547 7.39 -22.12 -20.67
CA GLY A 547 6.16 -21.93 -21.47
C GLY A 547 4.84 -21.79 -20.70
N GLU A 548 4.60 -20.61 -20.14
CA GLU A 548 3.29 -20.22 -19.62
C GLU A 548 2.28 -20.02 -20.78
N PRO A 549 1.03 -20.47 -20.63
CA PRO A 549 -0.02 -20.11 -21.57
C PRO A 549 -0.26 -18.60 -21.47
N SER A 550 -0.02 -17.87 -22.57
CA SER A 550 -0.21 -16.43 -22.76
C SER A 550 -1.19 -15.81 -21.76
N ASP A 551 -0.69 -14.92 -20.89
CA ASP A 551 -1.42 -14.13 -19.88
C ASP A 551 -2.73 -13.52 -20.40
N ARG A 552 -2.80 -13.25 -21.71
CA ARG A 552 -3.97 -12.74 -22.41
C ARG A 552 -5.15 -13.73 -22.40
N GLN A 553 -4.87 -15.02 -22.52
CA GLN A 553 -5.89 -16.08 -22.49
C GLN A 553 -6.43 -16.26 -21.07
N GLN A 554 -5.55 -16.24 -20.07
CA GLN A 554 -5.95 -16.36 -18.66
C GLN A 554 -6.81 -15.18 -18.19
N LEU A 555 -6.47 -13.95 -18.62
CA LEU A 555 -7.25 -12.76 -18.31
C LEU A 555 -8.61 -12.75 -19.02
N GLN A 556 -8.67 -13.22 -20.27
CA GLN A 556 -9.93 -13.33 -21.02
C GLN A 556 -10.85 -14.39 -20.41
N ASP A 557 -10.30 -15.54 -20.02
CA ASP A 557 -11.05 -16.62 -19.36
C ASP A 557 -11.60 -16.17 -17.98
N ALA A 558 -10.86 -15.34 -17.25
CA ALA A 558 -11.31 -14.76 -15.98
C ALA A 558 -12.45 -13.73 -16.17
N LEU A 559 -12.42 -12.94 -17.24
CA LEU A 559 -13.47 -11.98 -17.59
C LEU A 559 -14.76 -12.70 -18.03
N ASP A 560 -14.63 -13.78 -18.81
CA ASP A 560 -15.77 -14.59 -19.27
C ASP A 560 -16.42 -15.37 -18.11
N ALA A 561 -15.61 -15.84 -17.15
CA ALA A 561 -16.11 -16.46 -15.91
C ALA A 561 -16.87 -15.46 -15.03
N ALA A 562 -16.39 -14.21 -14.91
CA ALA A 562 -17.07 -13.15 -14.16
C ALA A 562 -18.43 -12.76 -14.77
N ALA A 563 -18.57 -12.85 -16.09
CA ALA A 563 -19.83 -12.56 -16.79
C ALA A 563 -20.90 -13.66 -16.56
N ALA A 564 -20.49 -14.93 -16.44
CA ALA A 564 -21.40 -16.06 -16.26
C ALA A 564 -22.07 -16.11 -14.86
N VAL A 565 -21.39 -15.58 -13.83
CA VAL A 565 -21.87 -15.60 -12.42
C VAL A 565 -23.02 -14.61 -12.17
N GLN A 566 -23.22 -13.59 -13.02
CA GLN A 566 -24.31 -12.61 -12.88
C GLN A 566 -25.72 -13.19 -13.14
N ALA A 567 -25.84 -14.43 -13.62
CA ALA A 567 -27.11 -14.97 -14.12
C ALA A 567 -28.02 -15.68 -13.09
N HIS A 568 -27.55 -16.04 -11.88
CA HIS A 568 -28.34 -16.85 -10.92
C HIS A 568 -28.40 -16.24 -9.49
N GLN A 569 -29.59 -16.28 -8.87
CA GLN A 569 -29.92 -15.68 -7.56
C GLN A 569 -29.81 -16.64 -6.35
N LEU A 570 -29.22 -16.14 -5.23
CA LEU A 570 -29.43 -16.32 -3.76
C LEU A 570 -29.37 -17.73 -3.10
N PRO A 571 -29.02 -17.91 -1.77
CA PRO A 571 -29.23 -16.98 -0.63
C PRO A 571 -28.18 -16.86 0.53
N SER A 572 -28.41 -15.82 1.37
CA SER A 572 -28.20 -15.60 2.83
C SER A 572 -26.96 -14.86 3.39
N ASN A 573 -27.27 -13.84 4.22
CA ASN A 573 -26.47 -12.71 4.70
C ASN A 573 -26.03 -12.83 6.19
N GLN A 574 -25.15 -13.75 6.58
CA GLN A 574 -24.70 -13.81 7.99
C GLN A 574 -23.18 -13.88 8.22
N VAL A 575 -22.37 -13.97 7.16
CA VAL A 575 -20.90 -14.10 7.29
C VAL A 575 -20.17 -12.76 7.01
N ASP A 576 -20.88 -11.77 6.46
CA ASP A 576 -20.27 -10.53 5.96
C ASP A 576 -20.06 -9.44 7.04
N ASP A 577 -20.68 -9.56 8.22
CA ASP A 577 -20.45 -8.60 9.31
C ASP A 577 -19.12 -8.85 10.05
N THR A 578 -18.53 -10.04 9.94
CA THR A 578 -17.36 -10.48 10.71
C THR A 578 -16.00 -10.31 10.00
N LEU A 579 -15.98 -9.91 8.73
CA LEU A 579 -14.73 -9.77 7.96
C LEU A 579 -14.13 -8.34 7.98
N ASP A 580 -14.97 -7.32 8.20
CA ASP A 580 -14.53 -5.92 8.35
C ASP A 580 -14.30 -5.52 9.82
N GLU A 581 -14.81 -6.32 10.75
CA GLU A 581 -14.59 -6.16 12.19
C GLU A 581 -13.54 -7.18 12.67
N CYS A 582 -12.27 -6.98 12.30
CA CYS A 582 -11.17 -7.82 12.79
C CYS A 582 -11.04 -7.68 14.32
N GLY A 583 -11.70 -8.59 15.03
CA GLY A 583 -11.78 -8.67 16.49
C GLY A 583 -10.52 -9.24 17.15
N TYR A 584 -9.31 -8.93 16.69
CA TYR A 584 -8.10 -9.40 17.39
C TYR A 584 -7.95 -8.80 18.80
N ALA A 585 -8.52 -7.62 19.04
CA ALA A 585 -8.65 -7.08 20.39
C ALA A 585 -9.46 -8.01 21.32
N VAL A 586 -10.45 -8.74 20.79
CA VAL A 586 -11.23 -9.74 21.55
C VAL A 586 -10.43 -11.03 21.71
N ALA A 587 -9.70 -11.47 20.69
CA ALA A 587 -8.82 -12.65 20.78
C ALA A 587 -7.66 -12.48 21.79
N SER A 588 -7.22 -11.24 22.05
CA SER A 588 -6.22 -10.94 23.09
C SER A 588 -6.66 -11.39 24.49
N LEU A 589 -7.97 -11.39 24.77
CA LEU A 589 -8.53 -11.87 26.05
C LEU A 589 -8.40 -13.39 26.17
N ASN A 590 -8.52 -14.14 25.06
CA ASN A 590 -8.43 -15.60 25.05
C ASN A 590 -6.98 -16.11 25.15
N LEU A 591 -5.98 -15.33 24.73
CA LEU A 591 -4.56 -15.67 24.92
C LEU A 591 -4.14 -15.61 26.40
N VAL A 592 -4.78 -14.75 27.20
CA VAL A 592 -4.59 -14.73 28.67
C VAL A 592 -5.16 -16.01 29.30
N GLU A 593 -6.26 -16.55 28.77
CA GLU A 593 -6.82 -17.83 29.25
C GLU A 593 -5.92 -19.03 28.94
N LEU A 594 -5.17 -18.99 27.82
CA LEU A 594 -4.14 -19.98 27.49
C LEU A 594 -2.94 -19.96 28.46
N GLN A 595 -2.72 -18.89 29.25
CA GLN A 595 -1.68 -18.88 30.31
C GLN A 595 -2.02 -19.81 31.48
N HIS A 596 -3.25 -20.30 31.58
CA HIS A 596 -3.72 -21.16 32.67
C HIS A 596 -3.85 -22.64 32.27
N MET A 597 -3.47 -23.00 31.04
CA MET A 597 -3.33 -24.38 30.55
C MET A 597 -1.86 -24.77 30.43
#